data_AF-H3SJR7-F1
#
_entry.id   AF-H3SJR7-F1
#
_cell.length_a   1.000
_cell.length_b   1.000
_cell.length_c   1.000
_cell.angle_alpha   90.00
_cell.angle_beta   90.00
_cell.angle_gamma   90.00
#
_symmetry.space_group_name_H-M   'P 1'
#
loop_
_entity.id
_entity.type
_entity.pdbx_description
1 polymer ?
#
loop_
_entity_poly.entity_id
_entity_poly.type
_entity_poly.pdbx_seq_one_letter_code
_entity_poly.pdbx_strand_id
1 'polypeptide(L)'
;MLTVDKVRLAQQGDCEAFIRLVTGMELNKEDLFVWVEAKTNEVESAQWGKEEQTFGSAEEKEKKFKKPMYTDEEAITTMNPLMKKIFGVDLTGYQVEVDKDWYKFSKKGSPTVSGVINEKGKVFLVFQSTETK
;
A
#
# COMPACT_ATOMS: atom_id res chain seq x y z
N MET A 1 0.95 -28.66 2.48
CA MET A 1 2.35 -28.27 2.75
C MET A 1 2.94 -27.79 1.44
N LEU A 2 2.91 -26.47 1.20
CA LEU A 2 3.39 -25.89 -0.06
C LEU A 2 4.88 -25.55 0.09
N THR A 3 5.67 -26.07 -0.84
CA THR A 3 7.14 -25.97 -0.92
C THR A 3 7.60 -24.57 -1.34
N VAL A 4 8.64 -24.10 -0.66
CA VAL A 4 9.18 -22.73 -0.62
C VAL A 4 10.07 -22.42 -1.84
N ASP A 5 9.76 -22.93 -3.03
CA ASP A 5 10.77 -22.99 -4.11
C ASP A 5 10.73 -21.90 -5.18
N LYS A 6 10.02 -20.78 -4.96
CA LYS A 6 10.13 -19.59 -5.84
C LYS A 6 10.04 -18.24 -5.11
N VAL A 7 10.70 -18.12 -3.95
CA VAL A 7 10.93 -16.80 -3.32
C VAL A 7 12.35 -16.36 -3.67
N ARG A 8 12.52 -15.82 -4.88
CA ARG A 8 13.80 -15.22 -5.28
C ARG A 8 13.77 -13.75 -4.89
N LEU A 9 14.73 -13.38 -4.03
CA LEU A 9 15.13 -12.04 -3.59
C LEU A 9 14.44 -11.50 -2.32
N ALA A 10 14.82 -12.09 -1.18
CA ALA A 10 15.04 -11.30 0.02
C ALA A 10 16.41 -10.62 -0.10
N GLN A 11 16.44 -9.30 -0.26
CA GLN A 11 17.58 -8.51 0.20
C GLN A 11 17.13 -7.73 1.42
N GLN A 12 17.57 -8.26 2.57
CA GLN A 12 17.66 -7.66 3.90
C GLN A 12 16.35 -7.44 4.69
N GLY A 13 16.21 -8.20 5.78
CA GLY A 13 15.36 -7.84 6.93
C GLY A 13 14.12 -8.70 7.15
N ASP A 14 14.31 -9.91 7.66
CA ASP A 14 13.29 -10.76 8.32
C ASP A 14 12.29 -11.55 7.44
N CYS A 15 12.58 -12.85 7.30
CA CYS A 15 11.71 -13.83 6.65
C CYS A 15 10.42 -14.12 7.42
N GLU A 16 10.33 -13.91 8.74
CA GLU A 16 9.13 -14.25 9.53
C GLU A 16 7.98 -13.27 9.31
N ALA A 17 8.28 -11.97 9.23
CA ALA A 17 7.29 -10.94 8.88
C ALA A 17 6.70 -11.20 7.48
N PHE A 18 7.56 -11.55 6.52
CA PHE A 18 7.16 -11.96 5.17
C PHE A 18 6.26 -13.20 5.20
N ILE A 19 6.63 -14.25 5.96
CA ILE A 19 5.83 -15.48 6.08
C ILE A 19 4.44 -15.19 6.67
N ARG A 20 4.32 -14.35 7.70
CA ARG A 20 3.01 -13.98 8.30
C ARG A 20 2.14 -13.16 7.34
N LEU A 21 2.72 -12.23 6.59
CA LEU A 21 2.01 -11.43 5.61
C LEU A 21 1.47 -12.29 4.46
N VAL A 22 2.33 -13.17 3.93
CA VAL A 22 2.05 -14.05 2.78
C VAL A 22 1.06 -15.16 3.12
N THR A 23 1.06 -15.69 4.34
CA THR A 23 0.15 -16.77 4.76
C THR A 23 -1.30 -16.32 5.00
N GLY A 24 -1.54 -15.03 5.25
CA GLY A 24 -2.89 -14.50 5.46
C GLY A 24 -3.56 -13.91 4.22
N MET A 25 -2.83 -13.68 3.13
CA MET A 25 -3.38 -13.16 1.87
C MET A 25 -3.66 -14.34 0.93
N GLU A 26 -4.88 -14.44 0.38
CA GLU A 26 -5.12 -15.28 -0.81
C GLU A 26 -4.30 -14.68 -1.97
N LEU A 27 -3.02 -15.02 -2.00
CA LEU A 27 -2.08 -14.55 -2.99
C LEU A 27 -2.32 -15.34 -4.27
N ASN A 28 -3.19 -14.77 -5.11
CA ASN A 28 -3.18 -15.08 -6.53
C ASN A 28 -1.84 -14.61 -7.12
N LYS A 29 -0.81 -15.47 -7.06
CA LYS A 29 0.39 -15.67 -7.92
C LYS A 29 1.05 -14.55 -8.75
N GLU A 30 0.74 -13.27 -8.64
CA GLU A 30 1.38 -12.25 -9.49
C GLU A 30 1.82 -11.07 -8.60
N ASP A 31 2.95 -10.47 -8.95
CA ASP A 31 3.99 -10.03 -8.01
C ASP A 31 3.53 -9.09 -6.87
N LEU A 32 3.84 -9.46 -5.62
CA LEU A 32 3.71 -8.62 -4.43
C LEU A 32 5.11 -8.28 -3.91
N PHE A 33 5.46 -7.00 -3.91
CA PHE A 33 6.68 -6.47 -3.34
C PHE A 33 6.39 -5.88 -1.97
N VAL A 34 7.26 -6.13 -1.00
CA VAL A 34 7.10 -5.65 0.38
C VAL A 34 8.44 -5.08 0.83
N TRP A 35 8.41 -3.86 1.35
CA TRP A 35 9.56 -3.21 1.94
C TRP A 35 9.40 -3.21 3.45
N VAL A 36 10.47 -3.61 4.13
CA VAL A 36 10.53 -3.73 5.60
C VAL A 36 11.69 -2.87 6.08
N GLU A 37 11.44 -2.01 7.06
CA GLU A 37 12.48 -1.20 7.68
C GLU A 37 13.39 -2.11 8.51
N ALA A 38 14.68 -2.14 8.14
CA ALA A 38 15.63 -3.10 8.72
C ALA A 38 15.86 -2.93 10.23
N LYS A 39 15.61 -1.73 10.78
CA LYS A 39 15.81 -1.45 12.21
C LYS A 39 14.66 -1.91 13.08
N THR A 40 13.43 -1.75 12.60
CA THR A 40 12.21 -2.01 13.39
C THR A 40 11.55 -3.33 13.01
N ASN A 41 11.93 -3.93 11.88
CA ASN A 41 11.24 -5.06 11.25
C ASN A 41 9.75 -4.78 10.97
N GLU A 42 9.39 -3.51 10.84
CA GLU A 42 8.03 -3.10 10.48
C GLU A 42 7.91 -2.98 8.96
N VAL A 43 6.75 -3.34 8.43
CA VAL A 43 6.47 -3.14 7.01
C VAL A 43 6.35 -1.65 6.74
N GLU A 44 7.20 -1.13 5.84
CA GLU A 44 7.15 0.26 5.39
C GLU A 44 6.16 0.41 4.22
N SER A 45 6.16 -0.56 3.30
CA SER A 45 5.25 -0.53 2.15
C SER A 45 4.96 -1.90 1.55
N ALA A 46 3.87 -1.98 0.81
CA ALA A 46 3.49 -3.13 -0.01
C ALA A 46 2.98 -2.67 -1.39
N GLN A 47 3.47 -3.29 -2.45
CA GLN A 47 3.14 -2.97 -3.84
C GLN A 47 2.69 -4.21 -4.60
N TRP A 48 1.57 -4.10 -5.31
CA TRP A 48 1.07 -5.11 -6.24
C TRP A 48 1.56 -4.79 -7.65
N GLY A 49 2.61 -5.49 -8.11
CA GLY A 49 3.29 -5.22 -9.38
C GLY A 49 2.38 -5.32 -10.60
N LYS A 50 1.43 -6.25 -10.60
CA LYS A 50 0.41 -6.37 -11.67
C LYS A 50 -0.59 -5.22 -11.73
N GLU A 51 -0.72 -4.45 -10.65
CA GLU A 51 -1.54 -3.25 -10.59
C GLU A 51 -0.72 -1.98 -10.79
N GLU A 52 0.61 -2.11 -10.92
CA GLU A 52 1.49 -0.98 -11.20
C GLU A 52 1.07 -0.30 -12.50
N GLN A 53 1.11 1.03 -12.46
CA GLN A 53 0.84 1.88 -13.60
C GLN A 53 2.02 2.80 -13.82
N THR A 54 2.37 2.99 -15.08
CA THR A 54 3.37 3.96 -15.53
C THR A 54 2.73 4.89 -16.53
N PHE A 55 3.01 6.19 -16.42
CA PHE A 55 2.56 7.18 -17.39
C PHE A 55 3.71 7.58 -18.30
N GLY A 56 3.43 7.80 -19.58
CA GLY A 56 4.43 8.30 -20.52
C GLY A 56 4.82 9.76 -20.25
N SER A 57 4.00 10.49 -19.48
CA SER A 57 4.27 11.87 -19.06
C SER A 57 3.45 12.28 -17.82
N ALA A 58 3.87 13.39 -17.18
CA ALA A 58 3.09 14.01 -16.10
C ALA A 58 1.74 14.57 -16.57
N GLU A 59 1.68 15.12 -17.79
CA GLU A 59 0.44 15.65 -18.37
C GLU A 59 -0.60 14.55 -18.62
N GLU A 60 -0.15 13.36 -19.06
CA GLU A 60 -1.02 12.19 -19.19
C GLU A 60 -1.64 11.79 -17.85
N LYS A 61 -0.82 11.72 -16.80
CA LYS A 61 -1.26 11.43 -15.44
C LYS A 61 -2.28 12.46 -14.95
N GLU A 62 -2.00 13.74 -15.16
CA GLU A 62 -2.91 14.83 -14.76
C GLU A 62 -4.24 14.75 -15.51
N LYS A 63 -4.23 14.43 -16.81
CA LYS A 63 -5.47 14.20 -17.57
C LYS A 63 -6.28 13.03 -17.02
N LYS A 64 -5.62 11.91 -16.68
CA LYS A 64 -6.27 10.70 -16.17
C LYS A 64 -6.89 10.90 -14.78
N PHE A 65 -6.22 11.65 -13.92
CA PHE A 65 -6.66 11.92 -12.54
C PHE A 65 -7.11 13.36 -12.32
N LYS A 66 -7.65 14.01 -13.36
CA LYS A 66 -8.27 15.34 -13.24
C LYS A 66 -9.40 15.35 -12.20
N LYS A 67 -9.99 14.19 -11.96
CA LYS A 67 -10.86 13.91 -10.81
C LYS A 67 -10.29 12.72 -10.03
N PRO A 68 -10.37 12.73 -8.70
CA PRO A 68 -10.11 11.55 -7.89
C PRO A 68 -10.90 10.34 -8.37
N MET A 69 -10.27 9.16 -8.34
CA MET A 69 -10.97 7.89 -8.58
C MET A 69 -11.98 7.58 -7.48
N TYR A 70 -11.67 7.97 -6.24
CA TYR A 70 -12.50 7.75 -5.07
C TYR A 70 -12.76 9.05 -4.33
N THR A 71 -13.96 9.12 -3.77
CA THR A 71 -14.27 10.01 -2.65
C THR A 71 -13.50 9.59 -1.39
N ASP A 72 -13.42 10.46 -0.40
CA ASP A 72 -12.77 10.18 0.88
C ASP A 72 -13.34 8.91 1.56
N GLU A 73 -14.66 8.73 1.52
CA GLU A 73 -15.35 7.58 2.11
C GLU A 73 -15.04 6.27 1.38
N GLU A 74 -15.00 6.30 0.04
CA GLU A 74 -14.63 5.16 -0.80
C GLU A 74 -13.16 4.78 -0.60
N ALA A 75 -12.28 5.78 -0.47
CA ALA A 75 -10.87 5.57 -0.21
C ALA A 75 -10.64 4.91 1.15
N ILE A 76 -11.29 5.40 2.21
CA ILE A 76 -11.24 4.78 3.55
C ILE A 76 -11.79 3.35 3.49
N THR A 77 -12.95 3.14 2.90
CA THR A 77 -13.59 1.81 2.83
C THR A 77 -12.70 0.79 2.10
N THR A 78 -12.08 1.22 1.01
CA THR A 78 -11.21 0.37 0.19
C THR A 78 -9.87 0.07 0.88
N MET A 79 -9.25 1.07 1.51
CA MET A 79 -7.90 0.95 2.08
C MET A 79 -7.90 0.36 3.49
N ASN A 80 -8.96 0.55 4.30
CA ASN A 80 -8.97 0.18 5.71
C ASN A 80 -8.63 -1.30 5.98
N PRO A 81 -9.16 -2.29 5.22
CA PRO A 81 -8.79 -3.69 5.42
C PRO A 81 -7.29 -3.94 5.19
N LEU A 82 -6.68 -3.27 4.20
CA LEU A 82 -5.26 -3.41 3.89
C LEU A 82 -4.40 -2.72 4.95
N MET A 83 -4.74 -1.50 5.34
CA MET A 83 -4.00 -0.74 6.36
C MET A 83 -4.02 -1.44 7.72
N LYS A 84 -5.16 -2.01 8.11
CA LYS A 84 -5.27 -2.84 9.34
C LYS A 84 -4.39 -4.06 9.28
N LYS A 85 -4.34 -4.73 8.13
CA LYS A 85 -3.62 -5.99 7.97
C LYS A 85 -2.11 -5.80 7.88
N ILE A 86 -1.67 -4.78 7.16
CA ILE A 86 -0.25 -4.56 6.84
C ILE A 86 0.42 -3.72 7.93
N PHE A 87 -0.22 -2.65 8.37
CA PHE A 87 0.37 -1.68 9.30
C PHE A 87 -0.30 -1.68 10.68
N GLY A 88 -1.37 -2.46 10.89
CA GLY A 88 -2.14 -2.40 12.14
C GLY A 88 -2.92 -1.09 12.32
N VAL A 89 -3.13 -0.32 11.25
CA VAL A 89 -3.77 1.02 11.31
C VAL A 89 -5.25 0.94 10.95
N ASP A 90 -6.12 1.39 11.85
CA ASP A 90 -7.54 1.61 11.57
C ASP A 90 -7.79 3.05 11.06
N LEU A 91 -8.25 3.17 9.83
CA LEU A 91 -8.54 4.47 9.18
C LEU A 91 -9.79 5.17 9.72
N THR A 92 -10.50 4.60 10.70
CA THR A 92 -11.70 5.22 11.26
C THR A 92 -11.41 6.58 11.88
N GLY A 93 -12.04 7.62 11.33
CA GLY A 93 -11.84 9.02 11.73
C GLY A 93 -10.55 9.66 11.24
N TYR A 94 -9.87 9.06 10.25
CA TYR A 94 -8.80 9.71 9.51
C TYR A 94 -9.38 10.71 8.50
N GLN A 95 -8.64 11.79 8.25
CA GLN A 95 -8.86 12.71 7.15
C GLN A 95 -8.13 12.19 5.90
N VAL A 96 -8.68 12.47 4.73
CA VAL A 96 -8.11 12.09 3.43
C VAL A 96 -7.65 13.35 2.70
N GLU A 97 -6.38 13.37 2.29
CA GLU A 97 -5.84 14.34 1.32
C GLU A 97 -5.61 13.60 0.01
N VAL A 98 -6.16 14.12 -1.10
CA VAL A 98 -6.03 13.50 -2.42
C VAL A 98 -5.18 14.37 -3.34
N ASP A 99 -4.11 13.78 -3.89
CA ASP A 99 -3.33 14.35 -5.00
C ASP A 99 -3.26 13.33 -6.14
N LYS A 100 -4.11 13.52 -7.15
CA LYS A 100 -4.25 12.63 -8.32
C LYS A 100 -4.62 11.20 -7.90
N ASP A 101 -3.69 10.27 -8.05
CA ASP A 101 -3.80 8.85 -7.66
C ASP A 101 -3.36 8.58 -6.22
N TRP A 102 -2.80 9.57 -5.52
CA TRP A 102 -2.32 9.44 -4.14
C TRP A 102 -3.39 9.86 -3.15
N TYR A 103 -3.62 9.00 -2.16
CA TYR A 103 -4.54 9.20 -1.05
C TYR A 103 -3.74 9.11 0.24
N LYS A 104 -3.65 10.22 0.95
CA LYS A 104 -2.95 10.31 2.24
C LYS A 104 -3.96 10.37 3.36
N PHE A 105 -3.79 9.48 4.33
CA PHE A 105 -4.66 9.36 5.49
C PHE A 105 -3.91 9.88 6.72
N SER A 106 -4.50 10.86 7.42
CA SER A 106 -3.91 11.38 8.65
C SER A 106 -4.93 11.56 9.77
N LYS A 107 -4.46 11.36 11.01
CA LYS A 107 -5.21 11.59 12.24
C LYS A 107 -4.25 12.02 13.33
N LYS A 108 -4.62 13.06 14.10
CA LYS A 108 -3.75 13.59 15.16
C LYS A 108 -3.40 12.48 16.17
N GLY A 109 -2.11 12.30 16.44
CA GLY A 109 -1.61 11.29 17.37
C GLY A 109 -1.63 9.86 16.81
N SER A 110 -1.78 9.68 15.50
CA SER A 110 -1.69 8.38 14.84
C SER A 110 -0.74 8.43 13.64
N PRO A 111 -0.20 7.29 13.19
CA PRO A 111 0.67 7.24 12.01
C PRO A 111 0.01 7.82 10.76
N THR A 112 0.80 8.43 9.89
CA THR A 112 0.31 8.82 8.55
C THR A 112 0.56 7.65 7.60
N VAL A 113 -0.50 7.17 6.96
CA VAL A 113 -0.42 6.13 5.94
C VAL A 113 -0.97 6.66 4.63
N SER A 114 -0.51 6.10 3.53
CA SER A 114 -0.88 6.53 2.20
C SER A 114 -1.08 5.33 1.30
N GLY A 115 -1.94 5.50 0.31
CA GLY A 115 -2.15 4.50 -0.72
C GLY A 115 -2.27 5.14 -2.09
N VAL A 116 -1.93 4.36 -3.11
CA VAL A 116 -1.99 4.81 -4.49
C VAL A 116 -2.89 3.89 -5.29
N ILE A 117 -3.79 4.51 -6.06
CA ILE A 117 -4.89 3.85 -6.77
C ILE A 117 -4.69 4.02 -8.26
N ASN A 118 -4.62 2.91 -8.98
CA ASN A 118 -4.43 2.95 -10.42
C ASN A 118 -5.68 3.40 -11.18
N GLU A 119 -5.55 3.64 -12.48
CA GLU A 119 -6.66 4.09 -13.34
C GLU A 119 -7.84 3.09 -13.43
N LYS A 120 -7.65 1.85 -12.97
CA LYS A 120 -8.67 0.79 -12.89
C LYS A 120 -9.36 0.75 -11.53
N GLY A 121 -9.03 1.67 -10.61
CA GLY A 121 -9.54 1.69 -9.24
C GLY A 121 -8.88 0.63 -8.32
N LYS A 122 -7.76 0.03 -8.73
CA LYS A 122 -7.06 -0.97 -7.90
C LYS A 122 -5.98 -0.31 -7.07
N VAL A 123 -5.83 -0.77 -5.83
CA VAL A 123 -4.72 -0.37 -4.97
C VAL A 123 -3.46 -1.00 -5.54
N PHE A 124 -2.48 -0.18 -5.90
CA PHE A 124 -1.20 -0.67 -6.41
C PHE A 124 -0.08 -0.55 -5.39
N LEU A 125 -0.12 0.44 -4.48
CA LEU A 125 0.89 0.68 -3.47
C LEU A 125 0.23 1.19 -2.20
N VAL A 126 0.69 0.70 -1.05
CA VAL A 126 0.42 1.29 0.26
C VAL A 126 1.72 1.46 1.02
N PHE A 127 1.84 2.54 1.79
CA PHE A 127 3.03 2.80 2.59
C PHE A 127 2.69 3.63 3.84
N GLN A 128 3.49 3.45 4.88
CA GLN A 128 3.45 4.30 6.07
C GLN A 128 4.63 5.28 6.05
N SER A 129 4.39 6.55 6.41
CA SER A 129 5.47 7.48 6.69
C SER A 129 5.70 7.53 8.20
N THR A 130 6.93 7.31 8.62
CA THR A 130 7.35 7.44 10.03
C THR A 130 7.69 8.88 10.42
N GLU A 131 7.43 9.87 9.54
CA GLU A 131 7.59 11.28 9.90
C GLU A 131 6.49 11.71 10.88
N THR A 132 6.78 11.58 12.18
CA THR A 132 6.04 12.27 13.23
C THR A 132 6.23 13.79 13.07
N LYS A 133 5.14 14.50 12.78
CA LYS A 133 5.07 15.96 12.97
C LYS A 133 5.23 16.33 14.43
#